data_AF-A0A538C8F1-F1
#
_entry.id   AF-A0A538C8F1-F1
#
_cell.length_a   1.000
_cell.length_b   1.000
_cell.length_c   1.000
_cell.angle_alpha   90.00
_cell.angle_beta   90.00
_cell.angle_gamma   90.00
#
_symmetry.space_group_name_H-M   'P 1'
#
loop_
_entity.id
_entity.type
_entity.pdbx_description
1 polymer ?
#
loop_
_entity_poly.entity_id
_entity_poly.type
_entity_poly.pdbx_seq_one_letter_code
_entity_poly.pdbx_strand_id
1 'polypeptide(L)' 'MRLHGNAELSLNRRRRLATRVQEDGWTLRKAAEAAEVSVRTARKWVRLSDHD' A
#
# COMPACT_ATOMS: atom_id res chain seq x y z
N MET A 1 -23.94 9.92 7.10
CA MET A 1 -22.80 10.44 7.89
C MET A 1 -21.53 10.14 7.10
N ARG A 2 -20.92 11.16 6.47
CA ARG A 2 -19.80 11.02 5.54
C ARG A 2 -18.48 10.91 6.32
N LEU A 3 -18.16 9.70 6.75
CA LEU A 3 -16.78 9.28 6.98
C LEU A 3 -16.46 8.48 5.70
N HIS A 4 -15.44 8.75 4.90
CA HIS A 4 -14.04 8.71 5.27
C HIS A 4 -13.19 9.39 4.17
N GLY A 5 -12.85 10.67 4.33
CA GLY A 5 -11.80 11.30 3.50
C GLY A 5 -10.42 10.63 3.67
N ASN A 6 -10.23 9.90 4.77
CA ASN A 6 -8.98 9.19 5.08
C ASN A 6 -8.90 7.78 4.46
N ALA A 7 -10.04 7.20 4.05
CA ALA A 7 -10.04 5.88 3.43
C ALA A 7 -9.56 5.94 1.97
N GLU A 8 -9.97 6.98 1.23
CA GLU A 8 -9.49 7.25 -0.13
C GLU A 8 -7.99 7.59 -0.17
N LEU A 9 -7.51 8.37 0.82
CA LEU A 9 -6.08 8.65 0.95
C LEU A 9 -5.27 7.37 1.22
N SER A 10 -5.83 6.45 2.01
CA SER A 10 -5.24 5.14 2.29
C SER A 10 -5.27 4.22 1.06
N LEU A 11 -6.30 4.31 0.21
CA LEU A 11 -6.42 3.50 -1.01
C LEU A 11 -5.35 3.87 -2.05
N ASN A 12 -5.14 5.18 -2.26
CA ASN A 12 -4.10 5.67 -3.16
C ASN A 12 -2.68 5.38 -2.64
N ARG A 13 -2.44 5.50 -1.34
CA ARG A 13 -1.17 5.07 -0.72
C ARG A 13 -0.93 3.58 -0.89
N ARG A 14 -1.97 2.77 -0.70
CA ARG A 14 -1.92 1.31 -0.87
C ARG A 14 -1.56 0.91 -2.30
N ARG A 15 -2.25 1.49 -3.29
CA ARG A 15 -1.96 1.24 -4.72
C ARG A 15 -0.53 1.64 -5.06
N ARG A 16 -0.08 2.85 -4.68
CA ARG A 16 1.32 3.28 -4.89
C ARG A 16 2.33 2.34 -4.24
N LEU A 17 2.06 1.86 -3.03
CA LEU A 17 2.92 0.88 -2.36
C LEU A 17 2.99 -0.42 -3.17
N ALA A 18 1.84 -0.94 -3.61
CA ALA A 18 1.77 -2.19 -4.36
C ALA A 18 2.45 -2.09 -5.73
N THR A 19 2.23 -0.99 -6.47
CA THR A 19 2.90 -0.71 -7.74
C THR A 19 4.42 -0.64 -7.57
N ARG A 20 4.94 0.05 -6.56
CA ARG A 20 6.39 0.09 -6.31
C ARG A 20 7.00 -1.29 -6.02
N VAL A 21 6.26 -2.15 -5.32
CA VAL A 21 6.74 -3.51 -5.02
C VAL A 21 6.69 -4.40 -6.26
N GLN A 22 5.63 -4.31 -7.06
CA GLN A 22 5.40 -5.20 -8.21
C GLN A 22 6.13 -4.71 -9.47
N GLU A 23 5.99 -3.44 -9.82
CA GLU A 23 6.56 -2.84 -11.03
C GLU A 23 8.00 -2.37 -10.81
N ASP A 24 8.26 -1.59 -9.75
CA ASP A 24 9.60 -1.03 -9.51
C ASP A 24 10.55 -2.02 -8.81
N GLY A 25 10.08 -3.24 -8.49
CA GLY A 25 10.87 -4.29 -7.82
C GLY A 25 11.29 -3.94 -6.39
N TRP A 26 10.59 -3.04 -5.71
CA TRP A 26 10.95 -2.65 -4.34
C TRP A 26 10.72 -3.79 -3.35
N THR A 27 11.61 -3.91 -2.38
CA THR A 27 11.37 -4.81 -1.25
C THR A 27 10.22 -4.31 -0.37
N LEU A 28 9.46 -5.24 0.22
CA LEU A 28 8.35 -4.92 1.14
C LEU A 28 8.79 -3.99 2.28
N ARG A 29 10.05 -4.09 2.74
CA ARG A 29 10.61 -3.22 3.79
C ARG A 29 10.74 -1.78 3.31
N LYS A 30 11.35 -1.59 2.14
CA LYS A 30 11.55 -0.26 1.54
C LYS A 30 10.21 0.41 1.21
N ALA A 31 9.28 -0.36 0.68
CA ALA A 31 7.91 0.09 0.40
C ALA A 31 7.15 0.46 1.68
N ALA A 32 7.28 -0.34 2.75
CA ALA A 32 6.64 -0.08 4.03
C ALA A 32 7.18 1.21 4.69
N GLU A 33 8.49 1.41 4.67
CA GLU A 33 9.16 2.61 5.17
C GLU A 33 8.67 3.86 4.43
N ALA A 34 8.65 3.82 3.10
CA ALA A 34 8.18 4.94 2.26
C ALA A 34 6.69 5.26 2.42
N ALA A 35 5.89 4.33 2.95
CA ALA A 35 4.48 4.55 3.25
C ALA A 35 4.20 4.76 4.74
N GLU A 36 5.25 4.77 5.59
CA GLU A 36 5.17 4.91 7.04
C GLU A 36 4.26 3.85 7.69
N VAL A 37 4.34 2.61 7.19
CA VAL A 37 3.57 1.48 7.71
C VAL A 37 4.47 0.32 8.10
N SER A 38 3.92 -0.63 8.87
CA SER A 38 4.61 -1.88 9.16
C SER A 38 4.70 -2.77 7.90
N VAL A 39 5.77 -3.56 7.80
CA VAL A 39 5.98 -4.55 6.72
C VAL A 39 4.81 -5.53 6.59
N ARG A 40 4.17 -5.90 7.70
CA ARG A 40 2.96 -6.74 7.71
C ARG A 40 1.79 -6.07 6.98
N THR A 41 1.58 -4.78 7.18
CA THR A 41 0.54 -3.99 6.51
C THR A 41 0.86 -3.86 5.03
N ALA A 42 2.11 -3.55 4.68
CA ALA A 42 2.58 -3.52 3.29
C ALA A 42 2.35 -4.86 2.57
N ARG A 43 2.64 -6.00 3.20
CA ARG A 43 2.38 -7.33 2.63
C ARG A 43 0.88 -7.58 2.42
N LYS A 44 0.03 -7.22 3.39
CA LYS A 44 -1.44 -7.30 3.24
C LYS A 44 -1.91 -6.43 2.09
N TRP A 45 -1.25 -5.30 1.88
CA TRP A 45 -1.56 -4.35 0.83
C TRP A 45 -1.28 -4.87 -0.56
N VAL A 46 -0.06 -5.34 -0.80
CA VAL A 46 0.35 -5.97 -2.06
C VAL A 46 -0.57 -7.14 -2.42
N ARG A 47 -0.85 -8.04 -1.47
CA ARG A 47 -1.72 -9.21 -1.71
C ARG A 47 -3.15 -8.85 -2.15
N LEU A 48 -3.68 -7.73 -1.66
CA LEU A 48 -5.03 -7.26 -1.99
C LEU A 48 -5.07 -6.45 -3.29
N SER A 49 -3.92 -5.98 -3.77
CA SER A 49 -3.79 -5.26 -5.04
C SER A 49 -3.47 -6.19 -6.22
N ASP A 50 -3.13 -7.45 -5.96
CA ASP A 50 -2.96 -8.51 -6.98
C ASP A 50 -4.31 -9.05 -7.51
N HIS A 51 -5.43 -8.62 -6.91
CA HIS A 51 -6.79 -9.12 -7.19
C HIS A 51 -7.74 -8.04 -7.77
N ASP A 52 -7.20 -6.90 -8.21
CA ASP A 52 -7.89 -5.80 -8.91
C ASP A 52 -7.53 -5.87 -10.41
#